data_AF-A0A090RRZ7-F1
#
_entry.id   AF-A0A090RRZ7-F1
#
_cell.length_a   1.000
_cell.length_b   1.000
_cell.length_c   1.000
_cell.angle_alpha   90.00
_cell.angle_beta   90.00
_cell.angle_gamma   90.00
#
_symmetry.space_group_name_H-M   'P 1'
#
loop_
_entity.id
_entity.type
_entity.pdbx_description
1 polymer ?
#
loop_
_entity_poly.entity_id
_entity_poly.type
_entity_poly.pdbx_seq_one_letter_code
_entity_poly.pdbx_strand_id
1 'polypeptide(L)' 'MSLLSKSSTEPISEIVFPNDDKPTPKDKLKGAYINERSKLEVVEVELNRSKVVMIDQDGKMIRVPFLSEH' A
#
# COMPACT_ATOMS: atom_id res chain seq x y z
N MET A 1 -19.54 56.40 40.24
CA MET A 1 -19.61 54.99 40.69
C MET A 1 -19.48 54.10 39.47
N SER A 2 -18.44 53.28 39.42
CA SER A 2 -18.12 52.36 38.31
C SER A 2 -18.87 51.05 38.50
N LEU A 3 -19.69 50.64 37.54
CA LEU A 3 -20.29 49.30 37.51
C LEU A 3 -19.66 48.51 36.35
N LEU A 4 -18.63 47.73 36.68
CA LEU A 4 -18.17 46.62 35.85
C LEU A 4 -19.24 45.51 35.89
N SER A 5 -20.02 45.37 34.83
CA SER A 5 -20.81 44.15 34.61
C SER A 5 -19.95 43.14 33.87
N LYS A 6 -19.49 42.13 34.61
CA LYS A 6 -18.83 40.94 34.07
C LYS A 6 -19.81 40.25 33.09
N SER A 7 -19.49 40.27 31.80
CA SER A 7 -20.18 39.40 30.84
C SER A 7 -19.63 37.98 31.02
N SER A 8 -20.48 37.12 31.58
CA SER A 8 -20.34 35.68 31.69
C SER A 8 -19.69 35.08 30.43
N THR A 9 -18.51 34.49 30.59
CA THR A 9 -17.86 33.67 29.57
C THR A 9 -18.57 32.32 29.54
N GLU A 10 -19.51 32.14 28.61
CA GLU A 10 -20.01 30.80 28.30
C GLU A 10 -18.93 30.05 27.49
N PRO A 11 -18.58 28.79 27.84
CA PRO A 11 -17.78 27.98 26.96
C PRO A 11 -18.67 27.54 25.79
N ILE A 12 -18.44 28.11 24.62
CA ILE A 12 -19.00 27.59 23.37
C ILE A 12 -18.42 26.18 23.22
N SER A 13 -19.25 25.16 23.45
CA SER A 13 -18.88 23.78 23.16
C SER A 13 -18.71 23.64 21.65
N GLU A 14 -17.46 23.64 21.19
CA GLU A 14 -17.12 23.35 19.81
C GLU A 14 -17.49 21.89 19.51
N ILE A 15 -18.53 21.70 18.69
CA ILE A 15 -18.93 20.38 18.22
C ILE A 15 -17.88 19.96 17.18
N VAL A 16 -16.88 19.22 17.64
CA VAL A 16 -15.91 18.56 16.76
C VAL A 16 -16.64 17.40 16.07
N PHE A 17 -16.99 17.57 14.80
CA PHE A 17 -17.40 16.45 13.96
C PHE A 17 -16.18 15.54 13.78
N PRO A 18 -16.26 14.24 14.11
CA PRO A 18 -15.18 13.33 13.76
C PRO A 18 -15.09 13.31 12.23
N ASN A 19 -14.01 13.86 11.68
CA ASN A 19 -13.66 13.60 10.29
C ASN A 19 -13.44 12.08 10.22
N ASP A 20 -14.38 11.36 9.62
CA ASP A 20 -14.17 9.99 9.21
C ASP A 20 -13.18 9.98 8.03
N ASP A 21 -11.91 10.35 8.30
CA ASP A 21 -10.76 10.25 7.39
C ASP A 21 -10.39 8.78 7.10
N LYS A 22 -11.33 7.86 7.33
CA LYS A 22 -11.17 6.44 7.08
C LYS A 22 -11.19 6.24 5.58
N PRO A 23 -10.15 5.62 4.99
CA PRO A 23 -10.11 5.39 3.55
C PRO A 23 -11.32 4.55 3.16
N THR A 24 -12.05 5.03 2.16
CA THR A 24 -13.21 4.31 1.65
C THR A 24 -12.76 2.97 1.05
N PRO A 25 -13.64 1.97 0.91
CA PRO A 25 -13.31 0.72 0.22
C PRO A 25 -12.73 0.95 -1.19
N LYS A 26 -13.20 1.99 -1.90
CA LYS A 26 -12.68 2.39 -3.21
C LYS A 26 -11.22 2.84 -3.13
N ASP A 27 -10.87 3.63 -2.12
CA ASP A 27 -9.50 4.11 -1.93
C ASP A 27 -8.55 2.96 -1.58
N LYS A 28 -9.02 2.01 -0.77
CA LYS A 28 -8.28 0.78 -0.44
C LYS A 28 -8.03 -0.07 -1.68
N LEU A 29 -9.06 -0.30 -2.51
CA LEU A 29 -8.93 -1.07 -3.74
C LEU A 29 -7.98 -0.38 -4.73
N LYS A 30 -8.08 0.94 -4.88
CA LYS A 30 -7.17 1.71 -5.73
C LYS A 30 -5.73 1.61 -5.24
N GLY A 31 -5.50 1.77 -3.94
CA GLY A 31 -4.18 1.62 -3.34
C GLY A 31 -3.62 0.22 -3.53
N ALA A 32 -4.43 -0.82 -3.30
CA ALA A 32 -4.04 -2.21 -3.50
C ALA A 32 -3.65 -2.49 -4.95
N TYR A 33 -4.44 -2.02 -5.93
CA TYR A 33 -4.15 -2.18 -7.34
C TYR A 33 -2.81 -1.52 -7.74
N ILE A 34 -2.60 -0.27 -7.32
CA ILE A 34 -1.36 0.46 -7.64
C ILE A 34 -0.16 -0.27 -7.04
N ASN A 35 -0.25 -0.66 -5.77
CA ASN A 35 0.81 -1.37 -5.08
C ASN A 35 1.14 -2.69 -5.76
N GLU A 36 0.13 -3.47 -6.13
CA GLU A 36 0.33 -4.78 -6.74
C GLU A 36 0.87 -4.66 -8.16
N ARG A 37 0.41 -3.67 -8.93
CA ARG A 37 0.97 -3.37 -10.25
C ARG A 37 2.46 -3.04 -10.18
N SER A 38 2.87 -2.17 -9.25
CA SER A 38 4.29 -1.82 -9.10
C SER A 38 5.15 -3.01 -8.67
N LYS A 39 4.63 -3.89 -7.81
CA LYS A 39 5.34 -5.14 -7.46
C LYS A 39 5.48 -6.06 -8.66
N LEU A 40 4.43 -6.21 -9.46
CA LEU A 40 4.43 -7.08 -10.62
C LEU A 40 5.50 -6.66 -11.64
N GLU A 41 5.63 -5.36 -11.89
CA GLU A 41 6.68 -4.82 -12.78
C GLU A 41 8.10 -5.24 -12.32
N VAL A 42 8.37 -5.19 -11.01
CA VAL A 42 9.66 -5.63 -10.44
C VAL A 42 9.85 -7.14 -10.58
N VAL A 43 8.82 -7.91 -10.21
CA VAL A 43 8.84 -9.38 -10.28
C VAL A 43 9.09 -9.87 -11.70
N GLU A 44 8.46 -9.24 -12.70
CA GLU A 44 8.64 -9.61 -14.11
C GLU A 44 10.08 -9.36 -14.59
N VAL A 45 10.69 -8.23 -14.21
CA VAL A 45 12.09 -7.95 -14.50
C VAL A 45 13.03 -8.95 -13.83
N GLU A 46 12.77 -9.30 -12.58
CA GLU A 46 13.57 -10.27 -11.82
C GLU A 46 13.46 -11.68 -12.41
N LEU A 47 12.25 -12.12 -12.78
CA LEU A 47 12.02 -13.41 -13.44
C LEU A 47 12.74 -13.49 -14.79
N ASN A 48 12.66 -12.43 -15.61
CA ASN A 48 13.33 -12.36 -16.90
C ASN A 48 14.87 -12.43 -16.78
N ARG A 49 15.44 -11.94 -15.67
CA ARG A 49 16.89 -12.01 -15.39
C ARG A 49 17.31 -13.32 -14.73
N SER A 50 16.41 -13.95 -13.99
CA SER A 50 16.68 -15.17 -13.24
C SER A 50 16.88 -16.36 -14.17
N LYS A 51 17.74 -17.31 -13.76
CA LYS A 51 17.95 -18.59 -14.47
C LYS A 51 17.99 -19.71 -13.44
N VAL A 52 17.11 -20.70 -13.58
CA VAL A 52 17.22 -21.96 -12.82
C VAL A 52 18.04 -22.95 -13.63
N VAL A 53 19.02 -23.55 -12.96
CA VAL A 53 19.82 -24.64 -13.50
C VAL A 53 19.72 -25.82 -12.54
N MET A 54 19.49 -27.00 -13.08
CA MET A 54 19.58 -28.27 -12.37
C MET A 54 20.94 -28.89 -12.68
N ILE A 55 21.58 -29.50 -11.68
CA ILE A 55 22.84 -30.23 -11.85
C ILE A 55 22.51 -31.71 -11.67
N ASP A 56 22.80 -32.53 -12.67
CA ASP A 56 22.61 -33.97 -12.57
C ASP A 56 23.77 -34.67 -11.83
N GLN A 57 23.62 -35.98 -11.60
CA GLN A 57 24.61 -36.81 -10.91
C GLN A 57 26.00 -36.85 -11.58
N ASP A 58 26.06 -36.52 -12.87
CA ASP A 58 27.30 -36.48 -13.65
C ASP A 58 27.89 -35.05 -13.70
N GLY A 59 27.27 -34.09 -12.99
CA GLY A 59 27.70 -32.69 -12.92
C GLY A 59 27.26 -31.84 -14.10
N LYS A 60 26.38 -32.34 -14.97
CA LYS A 60 25.91 -31.60 -16.15
C LYS A 60 24.83 -30.59 -15.75
N MET A 61 25.01 -29.36 -16.22
CA MET A 61 24.01 -28.29 -16.06
C MET A 61 22.87 -28.43 -17.06
N ILE A 62 21.65 -28.49 -16.56
CA ILE A 62 20.41 -28.52 -17.32
C ILE A 62 19.65 -27.23 -17.02
N ARG A 63 19.44 -26.39 -18.04
CA ARG A 63 18.67 -25.16 -17.89
C ARG A 63 17.18 -25.49 -17.81
N VAL A 64 16.51 -25.02 -16.76
CA VAL A 64 15.06 -25.21 -16.57
C VAL A 64 14.36 -23.88 -16.92
N PRO A 65 13.43 -23.86 -17.89
CA PRO A 65 12.66 -22.66 -18.19
C PRO A 65 11.64 -22.38 -17.08
N PHE A 66 11.42 -21.09 -16.77
CA PHE A 66 10.44 -20.65 -15.76
C PHE A 66 9.00 -20.69 -16.27
N LEU A 67 8.81 -20.40 -17.56
CA LEU A 67 7.51 -20.31 -18.20
C LEU A 67 7.38 -21.53 -19.12
N SER A 68 6.37 -22.37 -18.88
CA SER A 68 5.79 -23.14 -19.98
C SER A 68 5.27 -22.10 -20.95
N GLU A 69 5.78 -22.08 -22.18
CA GLU A 69 5.12 -21.33 -23.25
C GLU A 69 3.64 -21.77 -23.24
N HIS A 70 2.74 -20.80 -23.10
CA HIS A 70 1.32 -20.94 -23.35
C HIS A 70 1.01 -20.24 -24.66
#